data_AF-A0A356IUE2-F1
#
_entry.id   AF-A0A356IUE2-F1
#
_cell.length_a   1.000
_cell.length_b   1.000
_cell.length_c   1.000
_cell.angle_alpha   90.00
_cell.angle_beta   90.00
_cell.angle_gamma   90.00
#
_symmetry.space_group_name_H-M   'P 1'
#
loop_
_entity.id
_entity.type
_entity.pdbx_description
1 polymer ?
#
loop_
_entity_poly.entity_id
_entity_poly.type
_entity_poly.pdbx_seq_one_letter_code
_entity_poly.pdbx_strand_id
1 'polypeptide(L)' 'DNLTEHKELRRYHLLYAARADLLRRLDQTQEAIQCYQQALELVQQEPERRFLQQRLNTLQKNS' A
#
# COMPACT_ATOMS: atom_id res chain seq x y z
N ASP A 1 5.04 -24.92 7.79
CA ASP A 1 4.96 -23.62 8.49
C ASP A 1 4.81 -22.41 7.56
N ASN A 2 3.66 -22.25 6.89
CA ASN A 2 3.40 -21.11 6.00
C ASN A 2 2.64 -19.96 6.73
N LEU A 3 2.09 -20.23 7.92
CA LEU A 3 1.21 -19.30 8.65
C LEU A 3 1.93 -18.03 9.14
N THR A 4 3.23 -18.13 9.44
CA THR A 4 4.04 -17.01 9.97
C THR A 4 4.39 -16.02 8.87
N GLU A 5 4.77 -16.48 7.68
CA GLU A 5 5.09 -15.63 6.53
C GLU A 5 3.90 -14.75 6.12
N HIS A 6 2.69 -15.32 6.06
CA HIS A 6 1.47 -14.55 5.78
C HIS A 6 1.16 -13.49 6.85
N LYS A 7 1.53 -13.71 8.13
CA LYS A 7 1.32 -12.71 9.18
C LYS A 7 2.30 -11.55 9.06
N GLU A 8 3.56 -11.85 8.80
CA GLU A 8 4.60 -10.82 8.64
C GLU A 8 4.37 -10.00 7.36
N LEU A 9 4.09 -10.66 6.23
CA LEU A 9 3.75 -9.96 4.97
C LEU A 9 2.51 -9.08 5.13
N ARG A 10 1.50 -9.54 5.90
CA ARG A 10 0.35 -8.72 6.29
C ARG A 10 0.76 -7.46 7.05
N ARG A 11 1.60 -7.60 8.06
CA ARG A 11 2.09 -6.47 8.85
C ARG A 11 2.84 -5.46 7.99
N TYR A 12 3.71 -5.93 7.09
CA TYR A 12 4.49 -5.03 6.24
C TYR A 12 3.63 -4.30 5.22
N HIS A 13 2.70 -4.96 4.50
CA HIS A 13 1.86 -4.22 3.56
C HIS A 13 0.94 -3.22 4.26
N LEU A 14 0.45 -3.53 5.47
CA LEU A 14 -0.36 -2.59 6.26
C LEU A 14 0.46 -1.39 6.71
N LEU A 15 1.72 -1.60 7.10
CA LEU A 15 2.65 -0.51 7.43
C LEU A 15 2.87 0.42 6.23
N TYR A 16 3.17 -0.14 5.05
CA TYR A 16 3.34 0.65 3.83
C TYR A 16 2.06 1.39 3.42
N ALA A 17 0.90 0.74 3.50
CA ALA A 17 -0.39 1.37 3.20
C ALA A 17 -0.70 2.54 4.15
N ALA A 18 -0.48 2.36 5.46
CA ALA A 18 -0.67 3.42 6.44
C ALA A 18 0.30 4.59 6.21
N ARG A 19 1.57 4.31 5.89
CA ARG A 19 2.55 5.34 5.54
C ARG A 19 2.13 6.10 4.28
N ALA A 20 1.63 5.42 3.25
CA ALA A 20 1.13 6.04 2.03
C ALA A 20 -0.04 6.99 2.32
N ASP A 21 -1.00 6.56 3.14
CA ASP A 21 -2.15 7.37 3.54
C ASP A 21 -1.75 8.63 4.31
N LEU A 22 -0.73 8.55 5.15
CA LEU A 22 -0.18 9.70 5.89
C LEU A 22 0.54 10.67 4.95
N LEU A 23 1.44 10.19 4.10
CA LEU A 23 2.18 11.01 3.13
C LEU A 23 1.24 11.75 2.19
N ARG A 24 0.17 11.09 1.73
CA ARG A 24 -0.88 11.71 0.93
C ARG A 24 -1.54 12.90 1.64
N ARG A 25 -1.77 12.81 2.95
CA ARG A 25 -2.39 13.90 3.74
C ARG A 25 -1.43 15.07 3.97
N LEU A 26 -0.14 14.85 3.78
CA LEU A 26 0.91 15.87 3.88
C LEU A 26 1.29 16.44 2.49
N ASP A 27 0.49 16.17 1.46
CA ASP A 27 0.74 16.52 0.05
C ASP A 27 2.06 15.96 -0.53
N GLN A 28 2.65 14.95 0.13
CA GLN A 28 3.83 14.21 -0.33
C GLN A 28 3.41 13.09 -1.28
N THR A 29 2.87 13.48 -2.45
CA THR A 29 2.22 12.56 -3.39
C THR A 29 3.17 11.51 -3.97
N GLN A 30 4.42 11.88 -4.27
CA GLN A 30 5.39 10.97 -4.90
C GLN A 30 5.82 9.85 -3.93
N GLU A 31 6.06 10.19 -2.67
CA GLU A 31 6.42 9.23 -1.62
C GLU A 31 5.20 8.35 -1.25
N ALA A 32 3.99 8.91 -1.29
CA ALA A 32 2.77 8.14 -1.10
C ALA A 32 2.60 7.07 -2.19
N ILE A 33 2.87 7.42 -3.45
CA ILE A 33 2.84 6.48 -4.59
C ILE A 33 3.82 5.33 -4.37
N GLN A 34 5.06 5.62 -3.99
CA GLN A 34 6.08 4.60 -3.71
C GLN A 34 5.64 3.66 -2.58
N CYS A 35 5.06 4.19 -1.51
CA CYS A 35 4.57 3.37 -0.40
C CYS A 35 3.40 2.46 -0.83
N TYR A 36 2.47 2.95 -1.66
CA TYR A 36 1.40 2.09 -2.19
C TYR A 36 1.94 0.97 -3.10
N GLN A 37 2.97 1.25 -3.90
CA GLN A 37 3.63 0.22 -4.72
C GLN A 37 4.26 -0.87 -3.85
N GLN A 38 4.99 -0.50 -2.80
CA GLN A 38 5.58 -1.45 -1.85
C GLN A 38 4.51 -2.27 -1.10
N ALA A 39 3.36 -1.66 -0.76
CA ALA A 39 2.24 -2.40 -0.19
C ALA A 39 1.66 -3.43 -1.19
N LEU A 40 1.59 -3.09 -2.48
CA LEU A 40 1.09 -3.97 -3.55
C LEU A 40 2.01 -5.16 -3.86
N GLU A 41 3.31 -5.04 -3.58
CA GLU A 41 4.28 -6.14 -3.70
C GLU A 41 4.07 -7.20 -2.60
N LEU A 42 3.60 -6.79 -1.42
CA LEU A 42 3.51 -7.64 -0.24
C LEU A 42 2.08 -8.13 0.09
N VAL A 43 1.06 -7.48 -0.49
CA VAL A 43 -0.34 -7.86 -0.31
C VAL A 43 -0.66 -9.17 -1.02
N GLN A 44 -1.36 -10.04 -0.31
CA GLN A 44 -1.71 -11.37 -0.81
C GLN A 44 -3.20 -11.54 -1.10
N GLN A 45 -4.05 -10.74 -0.45
CA GLN A 45 -5.49 -10.83 -0.63
C GLN A 45 -5.94 -9.91 -1.76
N GLU A 46 -6.70 -10.46 -2.71
CA GLU A 46 -7.24 -9.72 -3.84
C GLU A 46 -8.11 -8.50 -3.47
N PRO A 47 -8.99 -8.56 -2.45
CA PRO A 47 -9.74 -7.38 -2.03
C PRO A 47 -8.84 -6.21 -1.59
N GLU A 48 -7.80 -6.52 -0.83
CA GLU A 48 -6.83 -5.54 -0.34
C GLU A 48 -5.98 -4.98 -1.49
N ARG A 49 -5.54 -5.86 -2.42
CA ARG A 49 -4.82 -5.46 -3.64
C ARG A 49 -5.64 -4.45 -4.47
N ARG A 50 -6.92 -4.74 -4.72
CA ARG A 50 -7.81 -3.85 -5.48
C ARG A 50 -7.98 -2.50 -4.80
N PHE A 51 -8.14 -2.48 -3.48
CA PHE A 51 -8.24 -1.26 -2.70
C PHE A 51 -6.97 -0.39 -2.85
N LEU A 52 -5.79 -0.98 -2.66
CA LEU A 52 -4.51 -0.27 -2.79
C LEU A 52 -4.29 0.25 -4.22
N GLN A 53 -4.63 -0.55 -5.24
CA GLN A 53 -4.51 -0.14 -6.64
C GLN A 53 -5.43 1.03 -6.98
N GLN A 54 -6.67 1.04 -6.46
CA GLN A 54 -7.58 2.16 -6.67
C GLN A 54 -7.01 3.45 -6.08
N ARG A 55 -6.45 3.40 -4.88
CA ARG A 55 -5.81 4.56 -4.21
C ARG A 55 -4.62 5.07 -5.02
N LEU A 56 -3.74 4.17 -5.45
CA LEU A 56 -2.59 4.49 -6.29
C LEU A 56 -3.01 5.18 -7.60
N ASN A 57 -4.01 4.61 -8.30
CA ASN A 57 -4.51 5.16 -9.55
C ASN A 57 -5.13 6.55 -9.38
N THR A 58 -5.82 6.80 -8.26
CA THR A 58 -6.35 8.14 -7.95
C THR A 58 -5.23 9.15 -7.78
N LEU A 59 -4.12 8.79 -7.12
CA LEU A 59 -2.99 9.70 -6.93
C LEU A 59 -2.27 10.02 -8.22
N GLN A 60 -1.99 9.01 -9.04
CA GLN A 60 -1.31 9.19 -10.33
C GLN A 60 -2.11 10.01 -11.34
N LYS A 61 -3.44 10.11 -11.18
CA LYS A 61 -4.31 10.96 -12.01
C LYS A 61 -4.33 12.42 -11.56
N ASN A 62 -3.99 12.67 -10.30
CA ASN A 62 -4.08 13.99 -9.68
C ASN A 62 -2.70 14.68 -9.51
N SER A 63 -1.62 13.95 -9.78
CA SER A 63 -0.22 14.40 -9.73
C SER A 63 0.23 15.05 -11.04
#